data_AF-A0A7W1GSR6-F1
#
_entry.id   AF-A0A7W1GSR6-F1
#
_cell.length_a   1.000
_cell.length_b   1.000
_cell.length_c   1.000
_cell.angle_alpha   90.00
_cell.angle_beta   90.00
_cell.angle_gamma   90.00
#
_symmetry.space_group_name_H-M   'P 1'
#
loop_
_entity.id
_entity.type
_entity.pdbx_description
1 polymer ?
#
loop_
_entity_poly.entity_id
_entity_poly.type
_entity_poly.pdbx_seq_one_letter_code
_entity_poly.pdbx_strand_id
1 'polypeptide(L)'
;MTSEGFFILLQKQKLELNIDPSLVEAFVLTPEFLTAELLFNRTGAMVSKQKLVELLLEGNWDYLRKFAEQQKRLNDLSNARRQNFLLDYIKLKSGEAAYLLLELENDFAVMKLDDAQVIAVLQLLPTKTKESELFALALLTSPRSTSVWQQASLRLYEYAGEPIPKDWNYQTSLLRFAPDRIESVKLDPIIVSKDVKSIKGATETTSNISSSKKTTSVDKISKPNNVVKSTKSSENKSSDKVSNGKPSAKVSVGNTNSKNTVTNKTVVPKKTTTPYRLYIVQDGDSLWKISRRFGVDMEILKKHNDLKTNSIKPGTALKIP
;
A
#
# COMPACT_ATOMS: atom_id res chain seq x y z
N MET A 1 -24.13 -9.14 39.28
CA MET A 1 -23.24 -8.22 38.55
C MET A 1 -23.91 -7.87 37.23
N THR A 2 -23.79 -6.63 36.76
CA THR A 2 -24.36 -6.19 35.46
C THR A 2 -23.49 -6.67 34.30
N SER A 3 -24.01 -6.69 33.06
CA SER A 3 -23.19 -6.99 31.87
C SER A 3 -21.96 -6.09 31.77
N GLU A 4 -22.10 -4.80 32.08
CA GLU A 4 -21.00 -3.83 32.14
C GLU A 4 -19.97 -4.20 33.20
N GLY A 5 -20.44 -4.60 34.38
CA GLY A 5 -19.57 -5.03 35.47
C GLY A 5 -18.73 -6.25 35.08
N PHE A 6 -19.33 -7.23 34.40
CA PHE A 6 -18.59 -8.37 33.87
C PHE A 6 -17.54 -7.94 32.84
N PHE A 7 -17.92 -7.10 31.88
CA PHE A 7 -17.02 -6.61 30.84
C PHE A 7 -15.79 -5.90 31.42
N ILE A 8 -16.00 -4.90 32.30
CA ILE A 8 -14.92 -4.10 32.90
C ILE A 8 -14.00 -4.98 33.75
N LEU A 9 -14.59 -5.90 34.53
CA LEU A 9 -13.81 -6.78 35.38
C LEU A 9 -12.95 -7.75 34.55
N LEU A 10 -13.52 -8.33 33.49
CA LEU A 10 -12.79 -9.21 32.57
C LEU A 10 -11.69 -8.46 31.82
N GLN A 11 -11.90 -7.20 31.41
CA GLN A 11 -10.83 -6.38 30.81
C GLN A 11 -9.68 -6.18 31.79
N LYS A 12 -9.98 -5.86 33.06
CA LYS A 12 -8.96 -5.73 34.11
C LYS A 12 -8.20 -7.04 34.33
N GLN A 13 -8.91 -8.17 34.41
CA GLN A 13 -8.29 -9.50 34.57
C GLN A 13 -7.44 -9.92 33.37
N LYS A 14 -7.83 -9.56 32.13
CA LYS A 14 -7.01 -9.79 30.91
C LYS A 14 -5.67 -9.08 31.02
N LEU A 15 -5.63 -7.85 31.53
CA LEU A 15 -4.39 -7.11 31.76
C LEU A 15 -3.51 -7.74 32.86
N GLU A 16 -4.13 -8.31 33.88
CA GLU A 16 -3.46 -8.99 35.00
C GLU A 16 -3.08 -10.46 34.68
N LEU A 17 -3.40 -10.95 33.46
CA LEU A 17 -3.21 -12.34 33.02
C LEU A 17 -3.85 -13.38 33.97
N ASN A 18 -4.99 -13.02 34.57
CA ASN A 18 -5.67 -13.83 35.57
C ASN A 18 -7.20 -13.80 35.35
N ILE A 19 -7.63 -14.37 34.22
CA ILE A 19 -9.04 -14.43 33.83
C ILE A 19 -9.74 -15.57 34.57
N ASP A 20 -10.80 -15.24 35.30
CA ASP A 20 -11.67 -16.21 35.97
C ASP A 20 -12.64 -16.85 34.95
N PRO A 21 -12.57 -18.19 34.76
CA PRO A 21 -13.47 -18.89 33.83
C PRO A 21 -14.95 -18.71 34.15
N SER A 22 -15.32 -18.61 35.44
CA SER A 22 -16.72 -18.45 35.85
C SER A 22 -17.29 -17.09 35.45
N LEU A 23 -16.44 -16.05 35.42
CA LEU A 23 -16.82 -14.71 34.96
C LEU A 23 -16.97 -14.67 33.44
N VAL A 24 -16.14 -15.42 32.72
CA VAL A 24 -16.31 -15.61 31.27
C VAL A 24 -17.64 -16.33 30.99
N GLU A 25 -17.93 -17.42 31.69
CA GLU A 25 -19.20 -18.15 31.56
C GLU A 25 -20.42 -17.26 31.83
N ALA A 26 -20.35 -16.38 32.83
CA ALA A 26 -21.41 -15.42 33.09
C ALA A 26 -21.51 -14.35 31.99
N PHE A 27 -20.38 -13.86 31.49
CA PHE A 27 -20.35 -12.82 30.45
C PHE A 27 -20.91 -13.32 29.12
N VAL A 28 -20.62 -14.55 28.71
CA VAL A 28 -21.13 -15.12 27.45
C VAL A 28 -22.65 -15.33 27.45
N LEU A 29 -23.29 -15.25 28.61
CA LEU A 29 -24.76 -15.29 28.75
C LEU A 29 -25.41 -13.90 28.69
N THR A 30 -24.62 -12.83 28.61
CA THR A 30 -25.16 -11.46 28.54
C THR A 30 -25.85 -11.19 27.21
N PRO A 31 -26.92 -10.36 27.18
CA PRO A 31 -27.59 -9.99 25.93
C PRO A 31 -26.64 -9.36 24.90
N GLU A 32 -25.69 -8.55 25.35
CA GLU A 32 -24.70 -7.89 24.51
C GLU A 32 -23.79 -8.91 23.81
N PHE A 33 -23.27 -9.88 24.55
CA PHE A 33 -22.45 -10.95 24.00
C PHE A 33 -23.23 -11.80 23.00
N LEU A 34 -24.42 -12.27 23.39
CA LEU A 34 -25.26 -13.11 22.52
C LEU A 34 -25.64 -12.41 21.22
N THR A 35 -25.80 -11.09 21.27
CA THR A 35 -26.09 -10.27 20.08
C THR A 35 -24.91 -10.22 19.12
N ALA A 36 -23.68 -10.09 19.64
CA ALA A 36 -22.47 -10.18 18.83
C ALA A 36 -22.27 -11.60 18.29
N GLU A 37 -22.44 -12.63 19.12
CA GLU A 37 -22.34 -14.04 18.71
C GLU A 37 -23.30 -14.36 17.55
N LEU A 38 -24.54 -13.88 17.62
CA LEU A 38 -25.52 -14.06 16.56
C LEU A 38 -25.04 -13.42 15.24
N LEU A 39 -24.46 -12.22 15.28
CA LEU A 39 -23.94 -11.56 14.07
C LEU A 39 -22.82 -12.39 13.41
N PHE A 40 -21.90 -12.93 14.21
CA PHE A 40 -20.76 -13.67 13.68
C PHE A 40 -21.14 -15.07 13.18
N ASN A 41 -22.02 -15.79 13.89
CA ASN A 41 -22.30 -17.21 13.62
C ASN A 41 -23.49 -17.46 12.67
N ARG A 42 -24.29 -16.44 12.33
CA ARG A 42 -25.40 -16.56 11.37
C ARG A 42 -24.94 -16.78 9.93
N THR A 43 -23.75 -16.29 9.59
CA THR A 43 -23.28 -16.09 8.20
C THR A 43 -22.43 -17.26 7.69
N GLY A 44 -22.48 -18.42 8.36
CA GLY A 44 -21.88 -19.68 7.92
C GLY A 44 -20.46 -19.94 8.42
N ALA A 45 -19.74 -18.92 8.86
CA ALA A 45 -18.44 -19.08 9.51
C ALA A 45 -18.62 -19.06 11.03
N MET A 46 -18.30 -20.17 11.71
CA MET A 46 -18.41 -20.28 13.15
C MET A 46 -17.16 -19.70 13.83
N VAL A 47 -17.35 -18.61 14.59
CA VAL A 47 -16.34 -18.07 15.50
C VAL A 47 -16.60 -18.64 16.89
N SER A 48 -15.54 -19.13 17.54
CA SER A 48 -15.66 -19.67 18.90
C SER A 48 -16.01 -18.56 19.90
N LYS A 49 -16.75 -18.93 20.95
CA LYS A 49 -17.08 -18.00 22.04
C LYS A 49 -15.83 -17.36 22.63
N GLN A 50 -14.76 -18.13 22.80
CA GLN A 50 -13.49 -17.62 23.32
C GLN A 50 -12.90 -16.51 22.43
N LYS A 51 -12.84 -16.71 21.11
CA LYS A 51 -12.36 -15.68 20.17
C LYS A 51 -13.25 -14.42 20.22
N LEU A 52 -14.56 -14.60 20.36
CA LEU A 52 -15.48 -13.46 20.51
C LEU A 52 -15.29 -12.73 21.84
N VAL A 53 -15.04 -13.44 22.94
CA VAL A 53 -14.71 -12.82 24.23
C VAL A 53 -13.44 -11.99 24.07
N GLU A 54 -12.38 -12.55 23.49
CA GLU A 54 -11.11 -11.86 23.28
C GLU A 54 -11.30 -10.59 22.43
N LEU A 55 -11.98 -10.71 21.28
CA LEU A 55 -12.37 -9.58 20.43
C LEU A 55 -13.11 -8.50 21.22
N LEU A 56 -14.20 -8.87 21.90
CA LEU A 56 -15.07 -7.91 22.56
C LEU A 56 -14.34 -7.15 23.67
N LEU A 57 -13.48 -7.85 24.44
CA LEU A 57 -12.69 -7.27 25.52
C LEU A 57 -11.58 -6.33 25.03
N GLU A 58 -11.19 -6.35 23.75
CA GLU A 58 -10.31 -5.31 23.19
C GLU A 58 -11.05 -4.01 22.84
N GLY A 59 -12.38 -4.02 22.90
CA GLY A 59 -13.22 -2.89 22.55
C GLY A 59 -13.60 -2.00 23.72
N ASN A 60 -14.69 -1.25 23.50
CA ASN A 60 -15.27 -0.35 24.48
C ASN A 60 -16.72 -0.77 24.80
N TRP A 61 -17.08 -0.74 26.08
CA TRP A 61 -18.41 -1.09 26.56
C TRP A 61 -19.53 -0.26 25.91
N ASP A 62 -19.38 1.06 25.82
CA ASP A 62 -20.38 1.94 25.22
C ASP A 62 -20.64 1.61 23.76
N TYR A 63 -19.60 1.20 23.02
CA TYR A 63 -19.74 0.74 21.65
C TYR A 63 -20.57 -0.55 21.60
N LEU A 64 -20.17 -1.56 22.39
CA LEU A 64 -20.86 -2.86 22.44
C LEU A 64 -22.33 -2.72 22.85
N ARG A 65 -22.61 -1.90 23.87
CA ARG A 65 -23.97 -1.61 24.33
C ARG A 65 -24.82 -0.97 23.23
N LYS A 66 -24.30 0.09 22.59
CA LYS A 66 -24.99 0.77 21.47
C LYS A 66 -25.21 -0.17 20.28
N PHE A 67 -24.22 -0.99 19.96
CA PHE A 67 -24.35 -2.00 18.91
C PHE A 67 -25.50 -2.97 19.23
N ALA A 68 -25.55 -3.50 20.45
CA ALA A 68 -26.60 -4.43 20.87
C ALA A 68 -28.00 -3.79 20.86
N GLU A 69 -28.11 -2.54 21.34
CA GLU A 69 -29.35 -1.76 21.28
C GLU A 69 -29.83 -1.54 19.84
N GLN A 70 -28.92 -1.21 18.91
CA GLN A 70 -29.25 -1.05 17.49
C GLN A 70 -29.66 -2.38 16.85
N GLN A 71 -28.97 -3.47 17.17
CA GLN A 71 -29.23 -4.78 16.59
C GLN A 71 -30.61 -5.31 16.95
N LYS A 72 -31.11 -5.04 18.17
CA LYS A 72 -32.49 -5.35 18.58
C LYS A 72 -33.55 -4.66 17.72
N ARG A 73 -33.22 -3.51 17.12
CA ARG A 73 -34.13 -2.74 16.26
C ARG A 73 -34.03 -3.14 14.79
N LEU A 74 -32.81 -3.33 14.30
CA LEU A 74 -32.54 -3.54 12.87
C LEU A 74 -32.57 -5.02 12.47
N ASN A 75 -32.15 -5.92 13.36
CA ASN A 75 -31.96 -7.35 13.10
C ASN A 75 -31.12 -7.64 11.82
N ASP A 76 -30.17 -6.76 11.49
CA ASP A 76 -29.31 -6.87 10.33
C ASP A 76 -28.15 -7.84 10.63
N LEU A 77 -28.22 -9.04 10.09
CA LEU A 77 -27.19 -10.08 10.25
C LEU A 77 -26.36 -10.25 8.97
N SER A 78 -26.25 -9.20 8.15
CA SER A 78 -25.49 -9.22 6.90
C SER A 78 -23.97 -9.26 7.13
N ASN A 79 -23.24 -9.76 6.12
CA ASN A 79 -21.78 -9.69 6.10
C ASN A 79 -21.29 -8.23 6.21
N ALA A 80 -21.98 -7.29 5.57
CA ALA A 80 -21.63 -5.87 5.65
C ALA A 80 -21.71 -5.32 7.09
N ARG A 81 -22.71 -5.74 7.88
CA ARG A 81 -22.81 -5.38 9.30
C ARG A 81 -21.64 -5.93 10.11
N ARG A 82 -21.27 -7.18 9.87
CA ARG A 82 -20.11 -7.82 10.51
C ARG A 82 -18.78 -7.16 10.11
N GLN A 83 -18.59 -6.86 8.82
CA GLN A 83 -17.42 -6.14 8.31
C GLN A 83 -17.25 -4.80 9.02
N ASN A 84 -18.33 -4.01 9.10
CA ASN A 84 -18.31 -2.73 9.79
C ASN A 84 -18.01 -2.87 11.29
N PHE A 85 -18.57 -3.89 11.94
CA PHE A 85 -18.26 -4.20 13.34
C PHE A 85 -16.75 -4.46 13.54
N LEU A 86 -16.15 -5.32 12.71
CA LEU A 86 -14.71 -5.61 12.76
C LEU A 86 -13.86 -4.36 12.47
N LEU A 87 -14.27 -3.56 11.48
CA LEU A 87 -13.56 -2.33 11.14
C LEU A 87 -13.61 -1.28 12.25
N ASP A 88 -14.71 -1.18 12.99
CA ASP A 88 -14.79 -0.31 14.15
C ASP A 88 -13.86 -0.79 15.28
N TYR A 89 -13.77 -2.10 15.51
CA TYR A 89 -12.80 -2.65 16.47
C TYR A 89 -11.33 -2.47 16.02
N ILE A 90 -11.05 -2.55 14.72
CA ILE A 90 -9.72 -2.22 14.17
C ILE A 90 -9.35 -0.76 14.43
N LYS A 91 -10.31 0.17 14.34
CA LYS A 91 -10.09 1.59 14.72
C LYS A 91 -9.75 1.73 16.21
N LEU A 92 -10.31 0.85 17.05
CA LEU A 92 -9.99 0.72 18.47
C LEU A 92 -8.69 -0.04 18.76
N LYS A 93 -7.91 -0.40 17.72
CA LYS A 93 -6.63 -1.13 17.81
C LYS A 93 -6.77 -2.58 18.29
N SER A 94 -7.91 -3.22 18.04
CA SER A 94 -8.10 -4.64 18.31
C SER A 94 -7.32 -5.52 17.32
N GLY A 95 -6.37 -6.30 17.82
CA GLY A 95 -5.63 -7.30 17.06
C GLY A 95 -6.54 -8.45 16.65
N GLU A 96 -7.36 -8.92 17.57
CA GLU A 96 -8.32 -10.01 17.38
C GLU A 96 -9.28 -9.70 16.23
N ALA A 97 -9.73 -8.44 16.10
CA ALA A 97 -10.56 -8.01 14.98
C ALA A 97 -9.83 -8.09 13.64
N ALA A 98 -8.54 -7.73 13.60
CA ALA A 98 -7.73 -7.82 12.39
C ALA A 98 -7.55 -9.29 11.97
N TYR A 99 -7.23 -10.19 12.90
CA TYR A 99 -7.13 -11.62 12.59
C TYR A 99 -8.47 -12.21 12.14
N LEU A 100 -9.56 -11.93 12.85
CA LEU A 100 -10.90 -12.41 12.47
C LEU A 100 -11.33 -11.90 11.10
N LEU A 101 -11.00 -10.65 10.75
CA LEU A 101 -11.28 -10.12 9.42
C LEU A 101 -10.57 -10.94 8.34
N LEU A 102 -9.33 -11.35 8.57
CA LEU A 102 -8.58 -12.17 7.61
C LEU A 102 -9.06 -13.62 7.56
N GLU A 103 -9.42 -14.21 8.70
CA GLU A 103 -9.96 -15.57 8.78
C GLU A 103 -11.31 -15.70 8.08
N LEU A 104 -12.18 -14.68 8.23
CA LEU A 104 -13.55 -14.73 7.73
C LEU A 104 -13.68 -14.16 6.32
N GLU A 105 -12.92 -13.11 5.99
CA GLU A 105 -13.22 -12.23 4.84
C GLU A 105 -11.94 -11.69 4.16
N ASN A 106 -10.96 -12.57 3.91
CA ASN A 106 -9.68 -12.19 3.29
C ASN A 106 -9.85 -11.41 1.96
N ASP A 107 -10.72 -11.88 1.06
CA ASP A 107 -10.97 -11.21 -0.22
C ASP A 107 -11.48 -9.78 -0.04
N PHE A 108 -12.34 -9.55 0.95
CA PHE A 108 -12.82 -8.22 1.30
C PHE A 108 -11.65 -7.35 1.82
N ALA A 109 -10.83 -7.89 2.72
CA ALA A 109 -9.68 -7.17 3.26
C ALA A 109 -8.71 -6.73 2.15
N VAL A 110 -8.43 -7.61 1.17
CA VAL A 110 -7.50 -7.34 0.07
C VAL A 110 -8.10 -6.39 -0.97
N MET A 111 -9.38 -6.57 -1.34
CA MET A 111 -9.97 -5.90 -2.51
C MET A 111 -10.82 -4.67 -2.20
N LYS A 112 -11.38 -4.56 -1.00
CA LYS A 112 -12.42 -3.56 -0.67
C LYS A 112 -11.96 -2.50 0.31
N LEU A 113 -11.00 -2.81 1.19
CA LEU A 113 -10.43 -1.81 2.10
C LEU A 113 -9.64 -0.77 1.33
N ASP A 114 -9.64 0.47 1.81
CA ASP A 114 -8.71 1.49 1.31
C ASP A 114 -7.28 1.28 1.88
N ASP A 115 -6.32 2.03 1.36
CA ASP A 115 -4.91 1.87 1.76
C ASP A 115 -4.67 2.20 3.24
N ALA A 116 -5.42 3.13 3.82
CA ALA A 116 -5.29 3.48 5.23
C ALA A 116 -5.82 2.36 6.14
N GLN A 117 -6.95 1.78 5.78
CA GLN A 117 -7.52 0.61 6.46
C GLN A 117 -6.62 -0.61 6.35
N VAL A 118 -6.07 -0.89 5.15
CA VAL A 118 -5.12 -1.98 4.94
C VAL A 118 -3.88 -1.83 5.82
N ILE A 119 -3.31 -0.62 5.88
CA ILE A 119 -2.16 -0.33 6.75
C ILE A 119 -2.52 -0.53 8.22
N ALA A 120 -3.71 -0.08 8.65
CA ALA A 120 -4.18 -0.28 10.02
C ALA A 120 -4.30 -1.77 10.37
N VAL A 121 -4.81 -2.59 9.46
CA VAL A 121 -4.87 -4.05 9.62
C VAL A 121 -3.46 -4.63 9.75
N LEU A 122 -2.53 -4.31 8.82
CA LEU A 122 -1.15 -4.82 8.87
C LEU A 122 -0.43 -4.48 10.19
N GLN A 123 -0.66 -3.30 10.76
CA GLN A 123 -0.06 -2.87 12.03
C GLN A 123 -0.56 -3.67 13.24
N LEU A 124 -1.71 -4.33 13.13
CA LEU A 124 -2.34 -5.10 14.19
C LEU A 124 -2.07 -6.61 14.09
N LEU A 125 -1.15 -7.02 13.20
CA LEU A 125 -0.81 -8.43 12.95
C LEU A 125 0.66 -8.74 13.34
N PRO A 126 1.06 -8.61 14.61
CA PRO A 126 2.44 -8.86 15.03
C PRO A 126 2.83 -10.36 14.97
N THR A 127 1.84 -11.26 15.04
CA THR A 127 2.06 -12.71 15.05
C THR A 127 1.77 -13.28 13.67
N LYS A 128 2.68 -14.14 13.20
CA LYS A 128 2.50 -14.84 11.93
C LYS A 128 1.39 -15.89 12.06
N THR A 129 0.35 -15.76 11.23
CA THR A 129 -0.62 -16.82 10.92
C THR A 129 -0.59 -17.09 9.43
N LYS A 130 -1.25 -18.17 8.99
CA LYS A 130 -1.37 -18.47 7.56
C LYS A 130 -2.11 -17.33 6.84
N GLU A 131 -3.17 -16.82 7.45
CA GLU A 131 -4.03 -15.77 6.90
C GLU A 131 -3.31 -14.42 6.85
N SER A 132 -2.54 -14.07 7.89
CA SER A 132 -1.78 -12.81 7.93
C SER A 132 -0.63 -12.78 6.92
N GLU A 133 0.08 -13.90 6.75
CA GLU A 133 1.11 -14.04 5.72
C GLU A 133 0.50 -13.96 4.31
N LEU A 134 -0.59 -14.70 4.05
CA LEU A 134 -1.29 -14.65 2.76
C LEU A 134 -1.80 -13.24 2.44
N PHE A 135 -2.35 -12.54 3.43
CA PHE A 135 -2.80 -11.16 3.28
C PHE A 135 -1.63 -10.24 2.89
N ALA A 136 -0.52 -10.28 3.61
CA ALA A 136 0.64 -9.46 3.30
C ALA A 136 1.24 -9.78 1.90
N LEU A 137 1.31 -11.05 1.51
CA LEU A 137 1.73 -11.47 0.17
C LEU A 137 0.79 -10.97 -0.93
N ALA A 138 -0.53 -11.05 -0.70
CA ALA A 138 -1.53 -10.56 -1.64
C ALA A 138 -1.38 -9.03 -1.84
N LEU A 139 -1.17 -8.28 -0.77
CA LEU A 139 -0.96 -6.83 -0.84
C LEU A 139 0.31 -6.47 -1.60
N LEU A 140 1.41 -7.18 -1.38
CA LEU A 140 2.67 -6.96 -2.09
C LEU A 140 2.53 -7.14 -3.61
N THR A 141 1.55 -7.91 -4.07
CA THR A 141 1.33 -8.20 -5.49
C THR A 141 0.13 -7.45 -6.09
N SER A 142 -0.49 -6.56 -5.30
CA SER A 142 -1.69 -5.82 -5.67
C SER A 142 -1.38 -4.37 -6.12
N PRO A 143 -2.26 -3.72 -6.89
CA PRO A 143 -2.09 -2.35 -7.37
C PRO A 143 -2.37 -1.30 -6.26
N ARG A 144 -1.61 -1.38 -5.16
CA ARG A 144 -1.71 -0.53 -3.97
C ARG A 144 -0.61 0.52 -3.93
N SER A 145 -0.71 1.48 -3.02
CA SER A 145 0.36 2.47 -2.80
C SER A 145 1.65 1.83 -2.28
N THR A 146 2.74 2.59 -2.40
CA THR A 146 4.04 2.18 -1.87
C THR A 146 4.03 2.04 -0.35
N SER A 147 3.24 2.87 0.33
CA SER A 147 3.06 2.77 1.78
C SER A 147 2.47 1.42 2.21
N VAL A 148 1.47 0.91 1.47
CA VAL A 148 0.92 -0.43 1.70
C VAL A 148 1.98 -1.51 1.45
N TRP A 149 2.71 -1.43 0.34
CA TRP A 149 3.76 -2.41 0.05
C TRP A 149 4.89 -2.40 1.06
N GLN A 150 5.28 -1.22 1.56
CA GLN A 150 6.30 -1.09 2.58
C GLN A 150 5.84 -1.74 3.87
N GLN A 151 4.59 -1.51 4.30
CA GLN A 151 4.03 -2.14 5.49
C GLN A 151 3.85 -3.65 5.33
N ALA A 152 3.42 -4.11 4.14
CA ALA A 152 3.32 -5.54 3.85
C ALA A 152 4.70 -6.20 3.85
N SER A 153 5.70 -5.56 3.24
CA SER A 153 7.09 -6.03 3.26
C SER A 153 7.62 -6.10 4.69
N LEU A 154 7.38 -5.06 5.49
CA LEU A 154 7.76 -5.03 6.90
C LEU A 154 7.19 -6.24 7.66
N ARG A 155 5.88 -6.53 7.50
CA ARG A 155 5.30 -7.73 8.14
C ARG A 155 5.92 -9.02 7.64
N LEU A 156 6.15 -9.16 6.35
CA LEU A 156 6.75 -10.38 5.79
C LEU A 156 8.19 -10.62 6.29
N TYR A 157 8.99 -9.56 6.39
CA TYR A 157 10.34 -9.62 6.99
C TYR A 157 10.28 -9.97 8.48
N GLU A 158 9.39 -9.34 9.26
CA GLU A 158 9.17 -9.70 10.67
C GLU A 158 8.75 -11.17 10.84
N TYR A 159 7.84 -11.66 10.01
CA TYR A 159 7.40 -13.06 10.00
C TYR A 159 8.51 -14.05 9.61
N ALA A 160 9.50 -13.60 8.84
CA ALA A 160 10.69 -14.36 8.49
C ALA A 160 11.79 -14.27 9.57
N GLY A 161 11.63 -13.42 10.59
CA GLY A 161 12.68 -13.13 11.58
C GLY A 161 13.86 -12.34 10.99
N GLU A 162 13.64 -11.64 9.88
CA GLU A 162 14.64 -10.86 9.15
C GLU A 162 14.41 -9.35 9.36
N PRO A 163 15.46 -8.53 9.48
CA PRO A 163 15.29 -7.07 9.50
C PRO A 163 14.93 -6.56 8.11
N ILE A 164 14.05 -5.56 8.03
CA ILE A 164 13.78 -4.87 6.76
C ILE A 164 15.07 -4.18 6.26
N PRO A 165 15.42 -4.30 4.96
CA PRO A 165 16.58 -3.61 4.40
C PRO A 165 16.49 -2.11 4.61
N LYS A 166 17.59 -1.47 5.03
CA LYS A 166 17.66 -0.01 5.28
C LYS A 166 17.26 0.81 4.05
N ASP A 167 17.75 0.40 2.88
CA ASP A 167 17.38 0.98 1.59
C ASP A 167 16.28 0.13 0.95
N TRP A 168 15.16 0.00 1.67
CA TRP A 168 14.03 -0.85 1.24
C TRP A 168 13.61 -0.51 -0.18
N ASN A 169 13.38 -1.56 -0.97
CA ASN A 169 12.94 -1.49 -2.34
C ASN A 169 11.81 -2.51 -2.53
N TYR A 170 10.74 -2.09 -3.20
CA TYR A 170 9.62 -2.96 -3.52
C TYR A 170 10.07 -4.23 -4.28
N GLN A 171 10.92 -4.08 -5.29
CA GLN A 171 11.37 -5.18 -6.14
C GLN A 171 12.18 -6.22 -5.37
N THR A 172 12.98 -5.81 -4.38
CA THR A 172 13.74 -6.76 -3.55
C THR A 172 12.80 -7.55 -2.65
N SER A 173 11.76 -6.92 -2.11
CA SER A 173 10.74 -7.59 -1.32
C SER A 173 9.90 -8.55 -2.17
N LEU A 174 9.52 -8.14 -3.38
CA LEU A 174 8.79 -9.00 -4.33
C LEU A 174 9.62 -10.22 -4.71
N LEU A 175 10.92 -10.06 -4.98
CA LEU A 175 11.81 -11.19 -5.28
C LEU A 175 11.98 -12.13 -4.08
N ARG A 176 12.06 -11.59 -2.86
CA ARG A 176 12.25 -12.36 -1.63
C ARG A 176 11.04 -13.21 -1.26
N PHE A 177 9.83 -12.68 -1.43
CA PHE A 177 8.60 -13.27 -0.89
C PHE A 177 7.62 -13.77 -1.96
N ALA A 178 7.72 -13.29 -3.19
CA ALA A 178 6.84 -13.68 -4.29
C ALA A 178 7.61 -13.83 -5.63
N PRO A 179 8.69 -14.64 -5.69
CA PRO A 179 9.53 -14.78 -6.88
C PRO A 179 8.77 -15.28 -8.11
N ASP A 180 7.86 -16.26 -7.93
CA ASP A 180 7.07 -16.84 -9.03
C ASP A 180 6.17 -15.81 -9.73
N ARG A 181 5.80 -14.74 -9.01
CA ARG A 181 4.99 -13.66 -9.57
C ARG A 181 5.79 -12.76 -10.50
N ILE A 182 7.12 -12.76 -10.39
CA ILE A 182 8.02 -12.11 -11.35
C ILE A 182 8.04 -12.90 -12.67
N GLU A 183 8.03 -14.23 -12.62
CA GLU A 183 8.04 -15.10 -13.81
C GLU A 183 6.68 -15.16 -14.54
N SER A 184 5.57 -14.92 -13.83
CA SER A 184 4.23 -14.79 -14.43
C SER A 184 4.09 -13.57 -15.37
N VAL A 185 5.07 -12.67 -15.34
CA VAL A 185 5.35 -11.72 -16.42
C VAL A 185 6.41 -12.37 -17.29
N LYS A 186 6.01 -13.10 -18.34
CA LYS A 186 6.94 -13.73 -19.30
C LYS A 186 8.04 -12.74 -19.72
N LEU A 187 9.21 -12.90 -19.12
CA LEU A 187 10.47 -12.33 -19.56
C LEU A 187 10.88 -13.14 -20.78
N ASP A 188 10.85 -12.54 -21.97
CA ASP A 188 11.71 -13.04 -23.04
C ASP A 188 13.15 -13.06 -22.47
N PRO A 189 13.93 -14.13 -22.69
CA PRO A 189 15.22 -14.31 -22.03
C PRO A 189 16.10 -13.09 -22.26
N ILE A 190 16.62 -12.54 -21.16
CA ILE A 190 17.58 -11.44 -21.17
C ILE A 190 18.75 -11.88 -22.05
N ILE A 191 18.87 -11.30 -23.25
CA ILE A 191 20.09 -11.41 -24.04
C ILE A 191 21.12 -10.60 -23.28
N VAL A 192 21.97 -11.30 -22.53
CA VAL A 192 23.21 -10.73 -21.99
C VAL A 192 24.00 -10.22 -23.18
N SER A 193 24.06 -8.90 -23.34
CA SER A 193 24.95 -8.29 -24.32
C SER A 193 26.38 -8.71 -24.00
N LYS A 194 26.99 -9.40 -24.96
CA LYS A 194 28.40 -9.79 -24.95
C LYS A 194 29.25 -8.53 -25.09
N ASP A 195 29.45 -7.79 -24.01
CA ASP A 195 30.49 -6.77 -23.93
C ASP A 195 31.14 -6.82 -22.54
N VAL A 196 31.77 -7.96 -22.24
CA VAL A 196 32.88 -8.03 -21.28
C VAL A 196 34.00 -8.85 -21.95
N LYS A 197 34.71 -8.18 -22.87
CA LYS A 197 36.05 -8.59 -23.29
C LYS A 197 36.99 -7.39 -23.17
N SER A 198 37.47 -7.20 -21.96
CA SER A 198 38.79 -6.67 -21.56
C SER A 198 38.61 -6.39 -20.06
N ILE A 199 39.12 -7.21 -19.15
CA ILE A 199 40.52 -7.24 -18.75
C ILE A 199 40.79 -8.61 -18.12
N LYS A 200 41.76 -9.35 -18.64
CA LYS A 200 42.45 -10.42 -17.92
C LYS A 200 43.91 -10.04 -17.85
N GLY A 201 44.48 -10.07 -16.64
CA GLY A 201 45.90 -10.25 -16.41
C GLY A 201 46.58 -9.14 -15.61
N ALA A 202 46.64 -9.31 -14.29
CA ALA A 202 47.90 -9.33 -13.53
C ALA A 202 47.60 -9.66 -12.06
N THR A 203 48.12 -10.79 -11.63
CA THR A 203 48.18 -11.29 -10.25
C THR A 203 49.28 -10.56 -9.46
N GLU A 204 48.96 -10.29 -8.19
CA GLU A 204 49.80 -10.27 -6.98
C GLU A 204 51.22 -9.67 -7.01
N THR A 205 51.53 -8.76 -6.05
CA THR A 205 52.50 -9.00 -4.96
C THR A 205 52.75 -7.73 -4.13
N THR A 206 52.43 -7.85 -2.83
CA THR A 206 52.93 -7.21 -1.59
C THR A 206 53.61 -5.82 -1.50
N SER A 207 53.28 -5.18 -0.37
CA SER A 207 54.14 -4.44 0.58
C SER A 207 54.12 -2.90 0.58
N ASN A 208 53.56 -2.39 1.69
CA ASN A 208 53.93 -1.24 2.52
C ASN A 208 54.75 -0.07 1.93
N ILE A 209 54.25 1.16 2.13
CA ILE A 209 54.96 2.23 2.87
C ILE A 209 53.97 3.34 3.32
N SER A 210 54.02 3.55 4.64
CA SER A 210 53.78 4.71 5.49
C SER A 210 53.42 6.10 4.91
N SER A 211 52.49 6.74 5.65
CA SER A 211 52.47 8.14 6.10
C SER A 211 52.38 9.30 5.09
N SER A 212 51.32 10.10 5.22
CA SER A 212 51.48 11.43 5.82
C SER A 212 50.14 12.00 6.33
N LYS A 213 50.24 12.52 7.54
CA LYS A 213 49.26 13.22 8.35
C LYS A 213 49.52 14.71 8.11
N LYS A 214 48.48 15.52 7.84
CA LYS A 214 48.54 16.95 8.19
C LYS A 214 47.18 17.45 8.67
N THR A 215 47.09 17.50 9.99
CA THR A 215 46.25 18.35 10.80
C THR A 215 46.65 19.83 10.63
N THR A 216 45.69 20.76 10.65
CA THR A 216 45.64 21.89 11.61
C THR A 216 44.34 22.69 11.44
N SER A 217 43.60 22.79 12.54
CA SER A 217 42.62 23.82 12.94
C SER A 217 43.30 25.23 13.00
N VAL A 218 42.68 26.41 13.13
CA VAL A 218 41.66 26.93 14.08
C VAL A 218 41.25 28.37 13.64
N ASP A 219 40.03 28.81 14.03
CA ASP A 219 39.60 30.20 14.38
C ASP A 219 39.41 31.28 13.28
N LYS A 220 38.45 32.24 13.30
CA LYS A 220 37.27 32.60 14.12
C LYS A 220 36.61 33.88 13.51
N ILE A 221 35.33 34.16 13.84
CA ILE A 221 34.65 35.50 13.89
C ILE A 221 34.32 36.10 12.49
N SER A 222 33.08 36.42 12.09
CA SER A 222 32.13 37.38 12.69
C SER A 222 30.75 37.34 12.02
N LYS A 223 29.67 37.50 12.81
CA LYS A 223 28.41 38.15 12.37
C LYS A 223 28.58 39.68 12.47
N PRO A 224 27.72 40.51 11.86
CA PRO A 224 26.61 41.05 12.66
C PRO A 224 25.27 41.20 11.93
N ASN A 225 24.22 41.29 12.77
CA ASN A 225 22.85 41.72 12.48
C ASN A 225 22.74 43.26 12.36
N ASN A 226 21.73 43.75 11.63
CA ASN A 226 20.74 44.73 12.09
C ASN A 226 19.59 44.78 11.05
N VAL A 227 18.32 44.52 11.37
CA VAL A 227 17.34 45.33 12.14
C VAL A 227 17.09 46.67 11.42
N VAL A 228 15.91 46.94 10.84
CA VAL A 228 14.68 47.56 11.43
C VAL A 228 13.54 47.34 10.39
N LYS A 229 12.36 46.77 10.73
CA LYS A 229 11.06 47.43 11.08
C LYS A 229 10.57 48.40 9.97
N SER A 230 9.30 48.51 9.57
CA SER A 230 8.00 48.21 10.19
C SER A 230 6.88 48.48 9.18
N THR A 231 5.68 47.91 9.43
CA THR A 231 4.31 48.48 9.20
C THR A 231 3.86 48.82 7.76
N LYS A 232 2.59 48.74 7.33
CA LYS A 232 1.28 48.12 7.65
C LYS A 232 0.30 48.66 6.55
N SER A 233 -0.97 48.23 6.55
CA SER A 233 -2.15 48.75 5.79
C SER A 233 -2.13 48.60 4.27
N SER A 234 -2.99 47.82 3.59
CA SER A 234 -4.47 47.65 3.56
C SER A 234 -5.18 48.54 2.51
N GLU A 235 -5.89 47.84 1.62
CA GLU A 235 -7.12 48.21 0.90
C GLU A 235 -7.12 49.27 -0.24
N ASN A 236 -7.52 48.79 -1.42
CA ASN A 236 -8.81 49.03 -2.11
C ASN A 236 -8.78 49.55 -3.57
N LYS A 237 -9.75 49.01 -4.34
CA LYS A 237 -10.34 49.41 -5.65
C LYS A 237 -9.48 49.18 -6.91
N SER A 238 -9.86 48.30 -7.84
CA SER A 238 -10.99 48.35 -8.80
C SER A 238 -10.81 49.39 -9.92
N SER A 239 -10.44 48.95 -11.13
CA SER A 239 -11.22 49.14 -12.37
C SER A 239 -10.50 48.55 -13.60
N ASP A 240 -11.31 48.26 -14.62
CA ASP A 240 -11.00 48.17 -16.06
C ASP A 240 -10.70 46.81 -16.72
N LYS A 241 -11.78 46.29 -17.34
CA LYS A 241 -11.94 45.80 -18.73
C LYS A 241 -10.63 45.53 -19.50
N VAL A 242 -10.51 44.42 -20.25
CA VAL A 242 -11.19 44.22 -21.54
C VAL A 242 -11.37 42.72 -21.87
N SER A 243 -12.59 42.40 -22.26
CA SER A 243 -13.02 41.19 -22.97
C SER A 243 -12.74 41.32 -24.46
N ASN A 244 -12.38 40.22 -25.13
CA ASN A 244 -13.01 39.85 -26.40
C ASN A 244 -12.78 38.36 -26.71
N GLY A 245 -13.89 37.65 -26.98
CA GLY A 245 -13.91 36.26 -27.44
C GLY A 245 -14.07 36.12 -28.95
N LYS A 246 -13.75 34.91 -29.43
CA LYS A 246 -14.38 34.02 -30.46
C LYS A 246 -14.96 34.63 -31.76
N PRO A 247 -15.03 33.90 -32.91
CA PRO A 247 -15.85 32.68 -33.02
C PRO A 247 -15.33 31.57 -33.97
N SER A 248 -16.04 30.44 -33.98
CA SER A 248 -15.93 29.29 -34.92
C SER A 248 -17.12 29.25 -35.90
N ALA A 249 -16.98 28.41 -36.96
CA ALA A 249 -17.97 27.77 -37.86
C ALA A 249 -18.16 28.44 -39.25
N LYS A 250 -18.35 27.78 -40.42
CA LYS A 250 -18.39 26.37 -40.95
C LYS A 250 -18.62 26.44 -42.50
N VAL A 251 -18.48 25.30 -43.22
CA VAL A 251 -18.99 24.92 -44.60
C VAL A 251 -18.02 25.19 -45.78
N SER A 252 -17.94 24.47 -46.92
CA SER A 252 -17.97 23.05 -47.39
C SER A 252 -17.82 23.05 -48.94
N VAL A 253 -17.39 21.92 -49.54
CA VAL A 253 -17.54 21.43 -50.95
C VAL A 253 -16.37 21.62 -51.95
N GLY A 254 -15.94 20.51 -52.60
CA GLY A 254 -15.18 20.55 -53.88
C GLY A 254 -14.31 19.33 -54.32
N ASN A 255 -14.87 18.11 -54.42
CA ASN A 255 -14.58 16.94 -55.29
C ASN A 255 -13.18 16.66 -55.93
N THR A 256 -12.70 15.39 -55.89
CA THR A 256 -12.45 14.54 -57.09
C THR A 256 -12.08 13.08 -56.73
N ASN A 257 -12.67 12.15 -57.49
CA ASN A 257 -12.48 10.70 -57.48
C ASN A 257 -11.08 10.27 -57.95
N SER A 258 -10.54 9.17 -57.38
CA SER A 258 -10.12 8.04 -58.22
C SER A 258 -10.02 6.74 -57.41
N LYS A 259 -10.86 5.77 -57.78
CA LYS A 259 -10.72 4.35 -57.43
C LYS A 259 -9.61 3.76 -58.30
N ASN A 260 -8.65 3.09 -57.69
CA ASN A 260 -7.99 1.94 -58.31
C ASN A 260 -7.68 0.89 -57.24
N THR A 261 -8.48 -0.16 -57.28
CA THR A 261 -8.23 -1.46 -56.67
C THR A 261 -7.09 -2.16 -57.39
N VAL A 262 -6.19 -2.84 -56.67
CA VAL A 262 -5.72 -4.23 -56.93
C VAL A 262 -4.60 -4.65 -55.94
N THR A 263 -4.95 -5.68 -55.15
CA THR A 263 -4.16 -6.80 -54.58
C THR A 263 -3.06 -6.63 -53.52
N ASN A 264 -3.40 -7.11 -52.31
CA ASN A 264 -2.71 -8.09 -51.46
C ASN A 264 -1.18 -8.02 -51.23
N LYS A 265 -0.81 -7.60 -50.01
CA LYS A 265 -0.12 -8.47 -49.06
C LYS A 265 -0.29 -7.91 -47.64
N THR A 266 -1.16 -8.52 -46.85
CA THR A 266 -1.26 -8.28 -45.41
C THR A 266 -0.01 -8.83 -44.75
N VAL A 267 1.03 -8.01 -44.68
CA VAL A 267 2.15 -8.23 -43.76
C VAL A 267 1.59 -7.94 -42.39
N VAL A 268 1.13 -8.98 -41.70
CA VAL A 268 0.85 -8.91 -40.26
C VAL A 268 2.17 -8.44 -39.63
N PRO A 269 2.24 -7.26 -38.98
CA PRO A 269 3.47 -6.85 -38.32
C PRO A 269 3.67 -7.84 -37.18
N LYS A 270 4.61 -8.77 -37.36
CA LYS A 270 5.15 -9.58 -36.27
C LYS A 270 5.66 -8.56 -35.26
N LYS A 271 4.91 -8.36 -34.16
CA LYS A 271 5.35 -7.55 -33.02
C LYS A 271 6.72 -8.09 -32.63
N THR A 272 7.77 -7.37 -33.00
CA THR A 272 9.10 -7.54 -32.44
C THR A 272 8.95 -7.13 -30.98
N THR A 273 8.85 -8.10 -30.08
CA THR A 273 8.95 -7.83 -28.64
C THR A 273 10.37 -7.34 -28.40
N THR A 274 10.56 -6.02 -28.36
CA THR A 274 11.77 -5.47 -27.79
C THR A 274 11.85 -5.97 -26.34
N PRO A 275 13.00 -6.52 -25.91
CA PRO A 275 13.15 -6.93 -24.52
C PRO A 275 12.93 -5.71 -23.64
N TYR A 276 12.27 -5.90 -22.50
CA TYR A 276 12.00 -4.83 -21.56
C TYR A 276 12.18 -5.32 -20.12
N ARG A 277 12.57 -4.43 -19.22
CA ARG A 277 12.58 -4.66 -17.78
C ARG A 277 11.28 -4.15 -17.18
N LEU A 278 10.61 -4.94 -16.35
CA LEU A 278 9.44 -4.45 -15.62
C LEU A 278 9.88 -3.62 -14.40
N TYR A 279 9.30 -2.42 -14.26
CA TYR A 279 9.48 -1.53 -13.13
C TYR A 279 8.12 -1.15 -12.56
N ILE A 280 7.91 -1.39 -11.27
CA ILE A 280 6.71 -0.93 -10.58
C ILE A 280 6.95 0.46 -10.03
N VAL A 281 6.10 1.41 -10.42
CA VAL A 281 6.17 2.83 -10.02
C VAL A 281 5.99 2.96 -8.52
N GLN A 282 6.90 3.68 -7.87
CA GLN A 282 6.92 3.95 -6.43
C GLN A 282 6.36 5.35 -6.11
N ASP A 283 6.05 5.60 -4.83
CA ASP A 283 5.56 6.89 -4.35
C ASP A 283 6.64 7.95 -4.56
N GLY A 284 6.25 9.08 -5.14
CA GLY A 284 7.17 10.15 -5.49
C GLY A 284 7.95 9.93 -6.80
N ASP A 285 7.77 8.79 -7.47
CA ASP A 285 8.25 8.64 -8.84
C ASP A 285 7.48 9.56 -9.79
N SER A 286 8.18 10.00 -10.81
CA SER A 286 7.58 10.60 -11.99
C SER A 286 8.19 9.94 -13.21
N LEU A 287 7.49 10.02 -14.34
CA LEU A 287 8.01 9.41 -15.57
C LEU A 287 9.39 9.96 -15.93
N TRP A 288 9.66 11.23 -15.62
CA TRP A 288 10.97 11.86 -15.74
C TRP A 288 12.03 11.26 -14.82
N LYS A 289 11.71 11.05 -13.53
CA LYS A 289 12.67 10.45 -12.58
C LYS A 289 13.03 9.02 -13.00
N ILE A 290 12.03 8.26 -13.44
CA ILE A 290 12.20 6.88 -13.93
C ILE A 290 13.04 6.88 -15.22
N SER A 291 12.69 7.73 -16.18
CA SER A 291 13.42 7.82 -17.45
C SER A 291 14.90 8.14 -17.22
N ARG A 292 15.21 9.09 -16.32
CA ARG A 292 16.59 9.41 -15.91
C ARG A 292 17.29 8.28 -15.18
N ARG A 293 16.60 7.60 -14.26
CA ARG A 293 17.14 6.46 -13.49
C ARG A 293 17.57 5.31 -14.41
N PHE A 294 16.80 5.04 -15.45
CA PHE A 294 17.05 3.93 -16.38
C PHE A 294 17.75 4.34 -17.67
N GLY A 295 18.04 5.63 -17.86
CA GLY A 295 18.70 6.13 -19.08
C GLY A 295 17.82 6.07 -20.35
N VAL A 296 16.49 6.03 -20.18
CA VAL A 296 15.52 5.96 -21.30
C VAL A 296 14.93 7.35 -21.53
N ASP A 297 14.62 7.68 -22.79
CA ASP A 297 13.88 8.90 -23.08
C ASP A 297 12.42 8.81 -22.60
N MET A 298 11.87 9.92 -22.09
CA MET A 298 10.51 9.91 -21.54
C MET A 298 9.46 9.59 -22.61
N GLU A 299 9.61 10.09 -23.85
CA GLU A 299 8.68 9.82 -24.93
C GLU A 299 8.71 8.36 -25.36
N ILE A 300 9.91 7.77 -25.40
CA ILE A 300 10.09 6.34 -25.67
C ILE A 300 9.40 5.53 -24.57
N LEU A 301 9.64 5.87 -23.31
CA LEU A 301 9.06 5.19 -22.17
C LEU A 301 7.51 5.30 -22.17
N LYS A 302 6.96 6.47 -22.51
CA LYS A 302 5.51 6.66 -22.68
C LYS A 302 4.95 5.77 -23.78
N LYS A 303 5.55 5.84 -24.97
CA LYS A 303 5.11 5.13 -26.15
C LYS A 303 5.14 3.62 -25.94
N HIS A 304 6.18 3.12 -25.26
CA HIS A 304 6.32 1.70 -24.97
C HIS A 304 5.31 1.17 -23.94
N ASN A 305 4.72 2.05 -23.13
CA ASN A 305 3.73 1.73 -22.10
C ASN A 305 2.33 2.22 -22.42
N ASP A 306 2.07 2.64 -23.66
CA ASP A 306 0.79 3.19 -24.11
C ASP A 306 0.26 4.35 -23.22
N LEU A 307 1.17 5.14 -22.63
CA LEU A 307 0.82 6.24 -21.74
C LEU A 307 0.45 7.50 -22.53
N LYS A 308 -0.76 7.99 -22.30
CA LYS A 308 -1.26 9.23 -22.93
C LYS A 308 -0.71 10.50 -22.26
N THR A 309 -0.44 10.44 -20.96
CA THR A 309 0.05 11.58 -20.18
C THR A 309 1.35 11.22 -19.46
N ASN A 310 2.00 12.21 -18.85
CA ASN A 310 3.19 11.98 -18.02
C ASN A 310 2.82 11.57 -16.59
N SER A 311 1.52 11.53 -16.28
CA SER A 311 1.02 11.14 -14.97
C SER A 311 1.02 9.61 -14.88
N ILE A 312 1.77 9.10 -13.90
CA ILE A 312 1.83 7.70 -13.55
C ILE A 312 1.44 7.59 -12.08
N LYS A 313 0.69 6.54 -11.74
CA LYS A 313 0.33 6.27 -10.35
C LYS A 313 1.33 5.30 -9.76
N PRO A 314 1.73 5.45 -8.48
CA PRO A 314 2.32 4.34 -7.75
C PRO A 314 1.44 3.10 -7.89
N GLY A 315 2.04 1.91 -8.02
CA GLY A 315 1.29 0.72 -8.44
C GLY A 315 1.44 0.36 -9.90
N THR A 316 1.70 1.34 -10.78
CA THR A 316 1.70 1.10 -12.22
C THR A 316 2.92 0.27 -12.61
N ALA A 317 2.70 -0.83 -13.33
CA ALA A 317 3.79 -1.57 -13.95
C ALA A 317 4.21 -0.91 -15.26
N LEU A 318 5.46 -0.45 -15.34
CA LEU A 318 6.09 0.11 -16.52
C LEU A 318 7.09 -0.86 -17.12
N LYS A 319 6.98 -1.09 -18.42
CA LYS A 319 7.94 -1.76 -19.27
C LYS A 319 9.03 -0.76 -19.65
N ILE A 320 10.25 -0.97 -19.18
CA ILE A 320 11.43 -0.16 -19.49
C ILE A 320 12.16 -0.83 -20.68
N PRO A 321 12.19 -0.21 -21.87
CA PRO A 321 12.84 -0.76 -23.08
C PRO A 321 14.34 -0.99 -22.97
#